data_AF-A0A292Z9D2-F1
#
_entry.id   AF-A0A292Z9D2-F1
#
_cell.length_a   1.000
_cell.length_b   1.000
_cell.length_c   1.000
_cell.angle_alpha   90.00
_cell.angle_beta   90.00
_cell.angle_gamma   90.00
#
_symmetry.space_group_name_H-M   'P 1'
#
loop_
_entity.id
_entity.type
_entity.pdbx_description
1 polymer ?
#
loop_
_entity_poly.entity_id
_entity_poly.type
_entity_poly.pdbx_seq_one_letter_code
_entity_poly.pdbx_strand_id
1 'polypeptide(L)'
;MPGRIPMTTRQRAALLMLPDDEAAIVKHYSLSGEDMTAIDTARTPATRLGYALQLCCLRYPGRHLRHGELLPAVMLDHIAEQVGVDAKVIADFARRTPTRYDQLAAIKTRFGFSDLSRPHRVELRTWLTNEAASIIDGRALLGRLLDEMRARRIVIPGVSVVERMAAEAIHQAETDLVAAIDGGLGHEMRQQLDALIDDKVHDRQSRLSWLREPEPRVASASLLEIVEKITLIRGTGISAFSPDVRHEPRLGQFAREGVRYTAQAFQQMRPARRRVVLLATLRELEATLTDAAIDMFIALVGGPICAPANGSNSAWPFPAARAANGCYASPGFWKRSARRPGLAAMSPRRSMPWHPSTSSTPTPLSSDVPPHRTGTRFWTRSRRNIAPSSGWGRRSCALLISRAGPECSRCAMRWRSSPISTETGAGRCPMTCRLAMSSTAGVGMS
;
A
#
# COMPACT_ATOMS: atom_id res chain seq x y z
N MET A 1 -2.58 -12.01 10.20
CA MET A 1 -2.91 -10.58 10.06
C MET A 1 -2.81 -10.21 8.59
N PRO A 2 -3.75 -9.44 8.04
CA PRO A 2 -3.66 -8.98 6.66
C PRO A 2 -2.40 -8.13 6.48
N GLY A 3 -1.76 -8.25 5.31
CA GLY A 3 -0.59 -7.46 4.96
C GLY A 3 -0.92 -5.97 4.86
N ARG A 4 0.04 -5.10 5.16
CA ARG A 4 -0.15 -3.65 4.95
C ARG A 4 -0.22 -3.35 3.46
N ILE A 5 -1.08 -2.40 3.09
CA ILE A 5 -1.15 -1.89 1.73
C ILE A 5 0.21 -1.25 1.38
N PRO A 6 0.84 -1.65 0.25
CA PRO A 6 2.16 -1.16 -0.13
C PRO A 6 2.07 0.31 -0.54
N MET A 7 2.62 1.18 0.30
CA MET A 7 2.70 2.62 0.09
C MET A 7 4.01 3.16 0.65
N THR A 8 4.52 4.24 0.05
CA THR A 8 5.63 5.02 0.61
C THR A 8 5.14 5.91 1.75
N THR A 9 6.05 6.38 2.61
CA THR A 9 5.72 7.33 3.69
C THR A 9 5.07 8.61 3.16
N ARG A 10 5.56 9.12 2.01
CA ARG A 10 5.00 10.30 1.34
C ARG A 10 3.56 10.07 0.87
N GLN A 11 3.30 8.91 0.27
CA GLN A 11 1.95 8.55 -0.18
C GLN A 11 0.98 8.40 1.00
N ARG A 12 1.41 7.84 2.13
CA ARG A 12 0.57 7.76 3.34
C ARG A 12 0.26 9.13 3.92
N ALA A 13 1.24 10.02 3.96
CA ALA A 13 1.04 11.39 4.42
C ALA A 13 0.03 12.12 3.53
N ALA A 14 0.14 11.97 2.21
CA ALA A 14 -0.70 12.62 1.21
C ALA A 14 -2.21 12.33 1.36
N LEU A 15 -2.61 11.16 1.90
CA LEU A 15 -4.01 10.77 2.03
C LEU A 15 -4.88 11.75 2.82
N LEU A 16 -4.29 12.40 3.83
CA LEU A 16 -5.01 13.31 4.75
C LEU A 16 -4.27 14.63 4.96
N MET A 17 -3.43 15.04 3.99
CA MET A 17 -2.82 16.37 4.03
C MET A 17 -3.86 17.46 3.75
N LEU A 18 -3.60 18.65 4.29
CA LEU A 18 -4.35 19.84 3.90
C LEU A 18 -3.99 20.19 2.45
N PRO A 19 -4.95 20.66 1.64
CA PRO A 19 -4.68 21.11 0.29
C PRO A 19 -3.79 22.36 0.33
N ASP A 20 -2.75 22.37 -0.50
CA ASP A 20 -1.88 23.50 -0.75
C ASP A 20 -2.07 24.09 -2.15
N ASP A 21 -2.89 23.44 -3.00
CA ASP A 21 -3.25 23.90 -4.33
C ASP A 21 -4.53 24.75 -4.32
N GLU A 22 -4.50 25.84 -5.07
CA GLU A 22 -5.61 26.82 -5.14
C GLU A 22 -6.90 26.18 -5.65
N ALA A 23 -6.82 25.27 -6.62
CA ALA A 23 -7.99 24.61 -7.20
C ALA A 23 -8.75 23.74 -6.17
N ALA A 24 -8.04 22.93 -5.36
CA ALA A 24 -8.65 22.16 -4.29
C ALA A 24 -9.18 23.06 -3.16
N ILE A 25 -8.46 24.14 -2.84
CA ILE A 25 -8.91 25.13 -1.84
C ILE A 25 -10.24 25.74 -2.27
N VAL A 26 -10.34 26.30 -3.48
CA VAL A 26 -11.59 26.90 -3.99
C VAL A 26 -12.72 25.86 -4.01
N LYS A 27 -12.44 24.65 -4.51
CA LYS A 27 -13.42 23.57 -4.61
C LYS A 27 -13.97 23.12 -3.26
N HIS A 28 -13.12 23.02 -2.23
CA HIS A 28 -13.50 22.39 -0.96
C HIS A 28 -13.75 23.37 0.18
N TYR A 29 -13.20 24.59 0.10
CA TYR A 29 -13.21 25.60 1.17
C TYR A 29 -14.01 26.86 0.84
N SER A 30 -14.86 26.80 -0.19
CA SER A 30 -15.90 27.81 -0.39
C SER A 30 -16.99 27.69 0.68
N LEU A 31 -17.24 28.77 1.41
CA LEU A 31 -18.24 28.88 2.47
C LEU A 31 -19.57 29.38 1.92
N SER A 32 -20.65 28.65 2.23
CA SER A 32 -22.01 29.03 1.86
C SER A 32 -22.59 30.07 2.83
N GLY A 33 -23.74 30.67 2.47
CA GLY A 33 -24.46 31.56 3.39
C GLY A 33 -24.83 30.90 4.71
N GLU A 34 -25.22 29.61 4.69
CA GLU A 34 -25.48 28.85 5.92
C GLU A 34 -24.23 28.74 6.80
N ASP A 35 -23.06 28.53 6.18
CA ASP A 35 -21.79 28.46 6.89
C ASP A 35 -21.45 29.80 7.55
N MET A 36 -21.65 30.90 6.83
CA MET A 36 -21.42 32.24 7.34
C MET A 36 -22.32 32.55 8.54
N THR A 37 -23.62 32.22 8.47
CA THR A 37 -24.51 32.37 9.64
C THR A 37 -24.05 31.53 10.84
N ALA A 38 -23.40 30.39 10.61
CA ALA A 38 -22.84 29.56 11.67
C ALA A 38 -21.59 30.19 12.30
N ILE A 39 -20.68 30.66 11.44
CA ILE A 39 -19.44 31.30 11.84
C ILE A 39 -19.73 32.57 12.64
N ASP A 40 -20.72 33.36 12.25
CA ASP A 40 -21.07 34.62 12.89
C ASP A 40 -21.69 34.47 14.29
N THR A 41 -22.04 33.25 14.71
CA THR A 41 -22.36 32.98 16.13
C THR A 41 -21.16 33.18 17.06
N ALA A 42 -19.94 33.11 16.52
CA ALA A 42 -18.71 33.31 17.27
C ALA A 42 -18.38 34.80 17.43
N ARG A 43 -18.15 35.24 18.67
CA ARG A 43 -18.05 36.68 19.02
C ARG A 43 -16.74 37.36 18.62
N THR A 44 -15.63 36.61 18.51
CA THR A 44 -14.31 37.20 18.24
C THR A 44 -13.81 36.83 16.85
N PRO A 45 -13.01 37.69 16.18
CA PRO A 45 -12.40 37.37 14.90
C PRO A 45 -11.61 36.05 14.91
N ALA A 46 -10.87 35.78 16.00
CA ALA A 46 -10.11 34.54 16.19
C ALA A 46 -11.00 33.30 16.24
N THR A 47 -12.12 33.40 16.96
CA THR A 47 -13.07 32.29 17.07
C THR A 47 -13.84 32.06 15.77
N ARG A 48 -14.14 33.11 14.99
CA ARG A 48 -14.77 33.01 13.67
C ARG A 48 -13.85 32.28 12.69
N LEU A 49 -12.59 32.72 12.59
CA LEU A 49 -11.58 32.07 11.75
C LEU A 49 -11.33 30.61 12.16
N GLY A 50 -11.19 30.35 13.47
CA GLY A 50 -11.00 29.00 14.00
C GLY A 50 -12.17 28.06 13.72
N TYR A 51 -13.42 28.58 13.74
CA TYR A 51 -14.62 27.84 13.38
C TYR A 51 -14.61 27.47 11.90
N ALA A 52 -14.36 28.46 11.02
CA ALA A 52 -14.30 28.26 9.57
C ALA A 52 -13.23 27.22 9.19
N LEU A 53 -12.02 27.32 9.75
CA LEU A 53 -10.94 26.36 9.51
C LEU A 53 -11.32 24.93 9.93
N GLN A 54 -11.96 24.77 11.09
CA GLN A 54 -12.40 23.45 11.55
C GLN A 54 -13.47 22.86 10.64
N LEU A 55 -14.46 23.67 10.24
CA LEU A 55 -15.51 23.25 9.31
C LEU A 55 -14.90 22.81 7.97
N CYS A 56 -14.00 23.63 7.41
CA CYS A 56 -13.28 23.30 6.17
C CYS A 56 -12.49 21.99 6.29
N CYS A 57 -11.72 21.80 7.36
CA CYS A 57 -10.96 20.55 7.58
C CYS A 57 -11.84 19.30 7.71
N LEU A 58 -13.02 19.44 8.31
CA LEU A 58 -14.01 18.36 8.43
C LEU A 58 -14.66 18.02 7.09
N ARG A 59 -14.83 18.98 6.18
CA ARG A 59 -15.28 18.73 4.80
C ARG A 59 -14.18 18.07 3.97
N TYR A 60 -12.98 18.63 4.02
CA TYR A 60 -11.82 18.12 3.32
C TYR A 60 -10.53 18.50 4.08
N PRO A 61 -9.62 17.55 4.38
CA PRO A 61 -9.58 16.16 3.94
C PRO A 61 -10.56 15.21 4.66
N GLY A 62 -11.36 15.69 5.62
CA GLY A 62 -12.35 14.87 6.34
C GLY A 62 -11.98 14.57 7.79
N ARG A 63 -11.06 15.32 8.38
CA ARG A 63 -10.53 15.07 9.74
C ARG A 63 -10.44 16.35 10.55
N HIS A 64 -10.24 16.20 11.86
CA HIS A 64 -9.96 17.34 12.73
C HIS A 64 -8.66 18.03 12.31
N LEU A 65 -8.67 19.36 12.41
CA LEU A 65 -7.44 20.14 12.42
C LEU A 65 -6.60 19.70 13.63
N ARG A 66 -5.29 19.45 13.47
CA ARG A 66 -4.43 19.02 14.58
C ARG A 66 -3.89 20.24 15.34
N HIS A 67 -3.42 20.04 16.57
CA HIS A 67 -2.76 21.12 17.32
C HIS A 67 -1.34 21.33 16.80
N GLY A 68 -0.93 22.58 16.60
CA GLY A 68 0.40 22.93 16.07
C GLY A 68 0.65 22.48 14.63
N GLU A 69 -0.41 22.16 13.88
CA GLU A 69 -0.30 21.81 12.46
C GLU A 69 0.02 23.07 11.64
N LEU A 70 0.95 22.95 10.70
CA LEU A 70 1.29 24.02 9.78
C LEU A 70 0.16 24.17 8.75
N LEU A 71 -0.45 25.35 8.72
CA LEU A 71 -1.49 25.70 7.77
C LEU A 71 -0.84 26.29 6.50
N PRO A 72 -1.17 25.81 5.29
CA PRO A 72 -0.77 26.48 4.06
C PRO A 72 -1.28 27.92 4.03
N ALA A 73 -0.42 28.88 3.66
CA ALA A 73 -0.76 30.30 3.66
C ALA A 73 -1.95 30.60 2.72
N VAL A 74 -1.92 30.04 1.51
CA VAL A 74 -3.00 30.19 0.50
C VAL A 74 -4.36 29.75 1.05
N MET A 75 -4.39 28.62 1.77
CA MET A 75 -5.61 28.13 2.43
C MET A 75 -6.10 29.10 3.50
N LEU A 76 -5.17 29.59 4.35
CA LEU A 76 -5.51 30.47 5.46
C LEU A 76 -6.06 31.81 4.96
N ASP A 77 -5.39 32.42 3.98
CA ASP A 77 -5.76 33.70 3.40
C ASP A 77 -7.13 33.61 2.72
N HIS A 78 -7.36 32.55 1.92
CA HIS A 78 -8.64 32.32 1.26
C HIS A 78 -9.82 32.19 2.24
N ILE A 79 -9.64 31.52 3.37
CA ILE A 79 -10.70 31.37 4.38
C ILE A 79 -10.86 32.67 5.18
N ALA A 80 -9.77 33.36 5.49
CA ALA A 80 -9.79 34.62 6.23
C ALA A 80 -10.50 35.74 5.45
N GLU A 81 -10.28 35.81 4.14
CA GLU A 81 -10.96 36.74 3.23
C GLU A 81 -12.47 36.52 3.20
N GLN A 82 -12.92 35.26 3.06
CA GLN A 82 -14.36 34.93 3.09
C GLN A 82 -15.03 35.30 4.42
N VAL A 83 -14.32 35.17 5.54
CA VAL A 83 -14.84 35.50 6.87
C VAL A 83 -14.74 37.00 7.20
N GLY A 84 -13.95 37.76 6.44
CA GLY A 84 -13.70 39.19 6.65
C GLY A 84 -12.82 39.47 7.87
N VAL A 85 -11.76 38.66 8.07
CA VAL A 85 -10.84 38.78 9.22
C VAL A 85 -9.37 38.71 8.76
N ASP A 86 -8.45 39.29 9.53
CA ASP A 86 -7.01 39.15 9.25
C ASP A 86 -6.53 37.73 9.63
N ALA A 87 -5.85 37.07 8.69
CA ALA A 87 -5.25 35.74 8.86
C ALA A 87 -4.34 35.64 10.09
N LYS A 88 -3.65 36.72 10.48
CA LYS A 88 -2.71 36.78 11.62
C LYS A 88 -3.39 36.50 12.96
N VAL A 89 -4.69 36.74 13.05
CA VAL A 89 -5.49 36.51 14.27
C VAL A 89 -5.52 35.02 14.64
N ILE A 90 -5.19 34.10 13.73
CA ILE A 90 -5.12 32.66 14.02
C ILE A 90 -4.15 32.33 15.17
N ALA A 91 -3.10 33.13 15.34
CA ALA A 91 -2.13 32.95 16.42
C ALA A 91 -2.77 33.05 17.81
N ASP A 92 -3.83 33.85 17.94
CA ASP A 92 -4.57 34.04 19.19
C ASP A 92 -5.52 32.89 19.47
N PHE A 93 -6.11 32.33 18.40
CA PHE A 93 -6.93 31.12 18.47
C PHE A 93 -6.12 29.89 18.89
N ALA A 94 -4.92 29.73 18.33
CA ALA A 94 -4.05 28.59 18.60
C ALA A 94 -3.66 28.43 20.09
N ARG A 95 -3.76 29.50 20.90
CA ARG A 95 -3.42 29.51 22.33
C ARG A 95 -4.53 28.98 23.26
N ARG A 96 -5.80 28.88 22.82
CA ARG A 96 -6.95 28.53 23.70
C ARG A 96 -7.55 27.16 23.37
N THR A 97 -7.06 26.12 24.03
CA THR A 97 -7.49 24.72 23.80
C THR A 97 -8.95 24.38 24.18
N PRO A 98 -9.53 24.87 25.29
CA PRO A 98 -10.90 24.49 25.70
C PRO A 98 -11.97 24.90 24.69
N THR A 99 -11.92 26.16 24.22
CA THR A 99 -12.85 26.71 23.22
C THR A 99 -12.86 25.93 21.91
N ARG A 100 -11.74 25.29 21.56
CA ARG A 100 -11.62 24.51 20.32
C ARG A 100 -12.48 23.24 20.34
N TYR A 101 -12.51 22.52 21.46
CA TYR A 101 -13.28 21.28 21.57
C TYR A 101 -14.78 21.55 21.59
N ASP A 102 -15.20 22.61 22.30
CA ASP A 102 -16.60 23.03 22.35
C ASP A 102 -17.09 23.48 20.96
N GLN A 103 -16.27 24.27 20.24
CA GLN A 103 -16.55 24.65 18.86
C GLN A 103 -16.67 23.42 17.95
N LEU A 104 -15.74 22.47 18.06
CA LEU A 104 -15.77 21.28 17.25
C LEU A 104 -17.03 20.44 17.50
N ALA A 105 -17.46 20.31 18.76
CA ALA A 105 -18.71 19.65 19.11
C ALA A 105 -19.92 20.37 18.50
N ALA A 106 -19.96 21.70 18.60
CA ALA A 106 -21.03 22.50 18.00
C ALA A 106 -21.07 22.38 16.46
N ILE A 107 -19.92 22.38 15.80
CA ILE A 107 -19.81 22.16 14.34
C ILE A 107 -20.34 20.77 13.98
N LYS A 108 -19.93 19.73 14.72
CA LYS A 108 -20.39 18.35 14.47
C LYS A 108 -21.90 18.24 14.57
N THR A 109 -22.50 18.78 15.63
CA THR A 109 -23.95 18.75 15.83
C THR A 109 -24.69 19.53 14.74
N ARG A 110 -24.21 20.73 14.37
CA ARG A 110 -24.88 21.59 13.39
C ARG A 110 -24.82 21.03 11.97
N PHE A 111 -23.67 20.52 11.55
CA PHE A 111 -23.45 20.05 10.18
C PHE A 111 -23.59 18.52 10.02
N GLY A 112 -23.99 17.81 11.07
CA GLY A 112 -24.23 16.37 11.03
C GLY A 112 -22.99 15.51 10.88
N PHE A 113 -21.83 15.97 11.39
CA PHE A 113 -20.62 15.14 11.43
C PHE A 113 -20.63 14.21 12.64
N SER A 114 -20.19 12.98 12.43
CA SER A 114 -20.11 11.96 13.48
C SER A 114 -18.75 11.30 13.53
N ASP A 115 -18.30 10.90 14.72
CA ASP A 115 -17.07 10.11 14.85
C ASP A 115 -17.28 8.67 14.37
N LEU A 116 -16.18 7.98 14.03
CA LEU A 116 -16.23 6.59 13.59
C LEU A 116 -16.66 5.63 14.72
N SER A 117 -17.97 5.36 14.76
CA SER A 117 -18.64 4.48 15.73
C SER A 117 -18.54 2.98 15.35
N ARG A 118 -18.97 2.09 16.25
CA ARG A 118 -19.06 0.65 15.94
C ARG A 118 -20.04 0.34 14.80
N PRO A 119 -21.28 0.88 14.78
CA PRO A 119 -22.20 0.72 13.66
C PRO A 119 -21.58 1.16 12.32
N HIS A 120 -20.95 2.34 12.28
CA HIS A 120 -20.28 2.84 11.08
C HIS A 120 -19.21 1.87 10.57
N ARG A 121 -18.42 1.27 11.48
CA ARG A 121 -17.40 0.28 11.09
C ARG A 121 -18.01 -0.97 10.47
N VAL A 122 -19.16 -1.44 10.96
CA VAL A 122 -19.83 -2.62 10.41
C VAL A 122 -20.33 -2.32 9.00
N GLU A 123 -21.04 -1.20 8.82
CA GLU A 123 -21.58 -0.77 7.52
C GLU A 123 -20.46 -0.50 6.50
N LEU A 124 -19.43 0.25 6.90
CA LEU A 124 -18.28 0.54 6.05
C LEU A 124 -17.52 -0.73 5.69
N ARG A 125 -17.37 -1.69 6.61
CA ARG A 125 -16.72 -2.97 6.31
C ARG A 125 -17.50 -3.74 5.25
N THR A 126 -18.82 -3.87 5.39
CA THR A 126 -19.65 -4.57 4.40
C THR A 126 -19.54 -3.91 3.02
N TRP A 127 -19.66 -2.58 2.97
CA TRP A 127 -19.48 -1.82 1.74
C TRP A 127 -18.08 -2.00 1.14
N LEU A 128 -17.03 -1.92 1.97
CA LEU A 128 -15.64 -2.00 1.55
C LEU A 128 -15.24 -3.39 1.05
N THR A 129 -15.78 -4.46 1.65
CA THR A 129 -15.58 -5.84 1.16
C THR A 129 -16.16 -5.99 -0.25
N ASN A 130 -17.34 -5.41 -0.50
CA ASN A 130 -17.94 -5.44 -1.84
C ASN A 130 -17.11 -4.65 -2.86
N GLU A 131 -16.60 -3.46 -2.50
CA GLU A 131 -15.70 -2.69 -3.36
C GLU A 131 -14.38 -3.42 -3.63
N ALA A 132 -13.82 -4.10 -2.61
CA ALA A 132 -12.57 -4.85 -2.70
C ALA A 132 -12.65 -6.11 -3.58
N ALA A 133 -13.86 -6.58 -3.90
CA ALA A 133 -14.05 -7.66 -4.86
C ALA A 133 -13.60 -7.25 -6.27
N SER A 134 -13.89 -6.00 -6.67
CA SER A 134 -13.55 -5.48 -8.01
C SER A 134 -12.26 -4.67 -8.03
N ILE A 135 -11.91 -3.98 -6.93
CA ILE A 135 -10.73 -3.11 -6.87
C ILE A 135 -9.55 -3.87 -6.26
N ILE A 136 -8.52 -4.13 -7.10
CA ILE A 136 -7.28 -4.79 -6.67
C ILE A 136 -6.31 -3.78 -6.02
N ASP A 137 -6.21 -2.56 -6.57
CA ASP A 137 -5.27 -1.56 -6.06
C ASP A 137 -5.74 -1.03 -4.71
N GLY A 138 -5.03 -1.42 -3.64
CA GLY A 138 -5.32 -0.98 -2.29
C GLY A 138 -5.28 0.54 -2.12
N ARG A 139 -4.53 1.28 -2.94
CA ARG A 139 -4.54 2.75 -2.88
C ARG A 139 -5.83 3.34 -3.45
N ALA A 140 -6.30 2.79 -4.57
CA ALA A 140 -7.59 3.19 -5.15
C ALA A 140 -8.73 2.89 -4.16
N LEU A 141 -8.69 1.73 -3.51
CA LEU A 141 -9.67 1.35 -2.47
C LEU A 141 -9.62 2.28 -1.26
N LEU A 142 -8.42 2.72 -0.83
CA LEU A 142 -8.28 3.72 0.23
C LEU A 142 -8.90 5.05 -0.17
N GLY A 143 -8.68 5.53 -1.41
CA GLY A 143 -9.32 6.73 -1.92
C GLY A 143 -10.84 6.64 -1.84
N ARG A 144 -11.41 5.54 -2.35
CA ARG A 144 -12.86 5.25 -2.28
C ARG A 144 -13.38 5.25 -0.85
N LEU A 145 -12.67 4.63 0.08
CA LEU A 145 -13.05 4.61 1.50
C LEU A 145 -13.06 6.02 2.09
N LEU A 146 -12.04 6.84 1.82
CA LEU A 146 -11.99 8.21 2.31
C LEU A 146 -13.12 9.06 1.73
N ASP A 147 -13.43 8.89 0.45
CA ASP A 147 -14.55 9.57 -0.22
C ASP A 147 -15.89 9.17 0.40
N GLU A 148 -16.10 7.88 0.64
CA GLU A 148 -17.32 7.36 1.27
C GLU A 148 -17.49 7.86 2.70
N MET A 149 -16.41 7.91 3.48
CA MET A 149 -16.44 8.50 4.83
C MET A 149 -16.83 9.97 4.80
N ARG A 150 -16.31 10.75 3.83
CA ARG A 150 -16.69 12.16 3.65
C ARG A 150 -18.16 12.30 3.22
N ALA A 151 -18.62 11.47 2.30
CA ALA A 151 -20.02 11.46 1.84
C ALA A 151 -21.00 11.19 2.99
N ARG A 152 -20.65 10.27 3.89
CA ARG A 152 -21.44 9.95 5.10
C ARG A 152 -21.20 10.91 6.27
N ARG A 153 -20.38 11.95 6.10
CA ARG A 153 -19.96 12.91 7.14
C ARG A 153 -19.35 12.22 8.38
N ILE A 154 -18.64 11.11 8.16
CA ILE A 154 -17.90 10.40 9.20
C ILE A 154 -16.52 11.02 9.30
N VAL A 155 -16.13 11.45 10.50
CA VAL A 155 -14.79 12.00 10.71
C VAL A 155 -13.75 10.90 10.55
N ILE A 156 -12.83 11.13 9.64
CA ILE A 156 -11.82 10.15 9.24
C ILE A 156 -10.79 9.99 10.37
N PRO A 157 -10.57 8.76 10.86
CA PRO A 157 -9.59 8.48 11.90
C PRO A 157 -8.16 8.59 11.34
N GLY A 158 -7.16 8.33 12.18
CA GLY A 158 -5.78 8.26 11.71
C GLY A 158 -5.59 7.24 10.58
N VAL A 159 -4.66 7.54 9.66
CA VAL A 159 -4.37 6.74 8.45
C VAL A 159 -4.21 5.25 8.76
N SER A 160 -3.53 4.90 9.86
CA SER A 160 -3.33 3.51 10.27
C SER A 160 -4.63 2.72 10.54
N VAL A 161 -5.71 3.41 10.93
CA VAL A 161 -7.03 2.78 11.14
C VAL A 161 -7.70 2.53 9.80
N VAL A 162 -7.65 3.53 8.90
CA VAL A 162 -8.20 3.44 7.54
C VAL A 162 -7.49 2.34 6.74
N GLU A 163 -6.15 2.31 6.77
CA GLU A 163 -5.33 1.26 6.15
C GLU A 163 -5.70 -0.13 6.66
N ARG A 164 -5.92 -0.26 7.97
CA ARG A 164 -6.30 -1.55 8.57
C ARG A 164 -7.67 -2.00 8.08
N MET A 165 -8.66 -1.10 8.07
CA MET A 165 -10.00 -1.41 7.57
C MET A 165 -9.97 -1.87 6.11
N ALA A 166 -9.20 -1.18 5.26
CA ALA A 166 -9.01 -1.57 3.86
C ALA A 166 -8.30 -2.92 3.71
N ALA A 167 -7.23 -3.16 4.47
CA ALA A 167 -6.51 -4.43 4.44
C ALA A 167 -7.38 -5.61 4.91
N GLU A 168 -8.19 -5.40 5.96
CA GLU A 168 -9.15 -6.39 6.45
C GLU A 168 -10.24 -6.69 5.41
N ALA A 169 -10.79 -5.68 4.75
CA ALA A 169 -11.79 -5.85 3.69
C ALA A 169 -11.22 -6.57 2.46
N ILE A 170 -10.00 -6.24 2.02
CA ILE A 170 -9.31 -6.96 0.93
C ILE A 170 -9.14 -8.43 1.30
N HIS A 171 -8.69 -8.72 2.52
CA HIS A 171 -8.51 -10.10 2.96
C HIS A 171 -9.83 -10.87 3.06
N GLN A 172 -10.90 -10.21 3.52
CA GLN A 172 -12.23 -10.81 3.57
C GLN A 172 -12.75 -11.10 2.16
N ALA A 173 -12.65 -10.14 1.23
CA ALA A 173 -13.06 -10.32 -0.17
C ALA A 173 -12.29 -11.46 -0.86
N GLU A 174 -10.99 -11.59 -0.58
CA GLU A 174 -10.19 -12.72 -1.06
C GLU A 174 -10.69 -14.06 -0.50
N THR A 175 -11.00 -14.09 0.80
CA THR A 175 -11.51 -15.30 1.47
C THR A 175 -12.86 -15.71 0.90
N ASP A 176 -13.78 -14.75 0.72
CA ASP A 176 -15.11 -14.98 0.19
C ASP A 176 -15.05 -15.48 -1.27
N LEU A 177 -14.19 -14.88 -2.08
CA LEU A 177 -13.95 -15.31 -3.46
C LEU A 177 -13.38 -16.73 -3.51
N VAL A 178 -12.37 -17.04 -2.69
CA VAL A 178 -11.79 -18.39 -2.64
C VAL A 178 -12.84 -19.42 -2.23
N ALA A 179 -13.68 -19.09 -1.23
CA ALA A 179 -14.76 -19.98 -0.79
C ALA A 179 -15.83 -20.18 -1.88
N ALA A 180 -16.22 -19.11 -2.57
CA ALA A 180 -17.21 -19.16 -3.66
C ALA A 180 -16.70 -20.02 -4.83
N ILE A 181 -15.46 -19.81 -5.25
CA ILE A 181 -14.88 -20.55 -6.38
C ILE A 181 -14.63 -22.01 -5.99
N ASP A 182 -13.92 -22.29 -4.90
CA ASP A 182 -13.65 -23.67 -4.46
C ASP A 182 -14.95 -24.43 -4.23
N GLY A 183 -15.97 -23.78 -3.64
CA GLY A 183 -17.32 -24.32 -3.46
C GLY A 183 -18.02 -24.71 -4.76
N GLY A 184 -17.77 -24.01 -5.85
CA GLY A 184 -18.28 -24.33 -7.20
C GLY A 184 -17.50 -25.41 -7.94
N LEU A 185 -16.32 -25.83 -7.46
CA LEU A 185 -15.53 -26.89 -8.08
C LEU A 185 -16.09 -28.27 -7.69
N GLY A 186 -16.44 -29.08 -8.70
CA GLY A 186 -16.81 -30.48 -8.52
C GLY A 186 -15.68 -31.33 -7.91
N HIS A 187 -16.03 -32.46 -7.31
CA HIS A 187 -15.07 -33.34 -6.63
C HIS A 187 -13.94 -33.83 -7.54
N GLU A 188 -14.27 -34.26 -8.77
CA GLU A 188 -13.28 -34.73 -9.75
C GLU A 188 -12.29 -33.64 -10.13
N MET A 189 -12.78 -32.43 -10.43
CA MET A 189 -11.93 -31.26 -10.72
C MET A 189 -10.98 -30.97 -9.56
N ARG A 190 -11.45 -31.00 -8.31
CA ARG A 190 -10.60 -30.78 -7.13
C ARG A 190 -9.48 -31.81 -7.04
N GLN A 191 -9.77 -33.08 -7.31
CA GLN A 191 -8.78 -34.15 -7.34
C GLN A 191 -7.76 -33.95 -8.48
N GLN A 192 -8.21 -33.61 -9.68
CA GLN A 192 -7.32 -33.33 -10.82
C GLN A 192 -6.39 -32.15 -10.53
N LEU A 193 -6.91 -31.07 -9.96
CA LEU A 193 -6.11 -29.90 -9.57
C LEU A 193 -5.07 -30.24 -8.51
N ASP A 194 -5.43 -31.02 -7.49
CA ASP A 194 -4.50 -31.44 -6.45
C ASP A 194 -3.42 -32.40 -7.01
N ALA A 195 -3.80 -33.33 -7.89
CA ALA A 195 -2.88 -34.27 -8.55
C ALA A 195 -1.80 -33.57 -9.40
N LEU A 196 -2.08 -32.40 -9.99
CA LEU A 196 -1.07 -31.63 -10.75
C LEU A 196 0.13 -31.16 -9.91
N ILE A 197 -0.04 -31.07 -8.59
CA ILE A 197 1.04 -30.71 -7.65
C ILE A 197 1.79 -31.96 -7.17
N ASP A 198 1.04 -33.01 -6.85
CA ASP A 198 1.57 -34.20 -6.18
C ASP A 198 2.18 -35.20 -7.16
N ASP A 199 1.64 -35.30 -8.38
CA ASP A 199 2.16 -36.18 -9.42
C ASP A 199 3.45 -35.63 -10.03
N LYS A 200 4.51 -36.44 -9.94
CA LYS A 200 5.78 -36.22 -10.61
C LYS A 200 5.73 -36.84 -12.00
N VAL A 201 6.04 -36.07 -13.04
CA VAL A 201 6.14 -36.57 -14.44
C VAL A 201 7.45 -37.33 -14.60
N HIS A 202 8.53 -36.80 -14.02
CA HIS A 202 9.85 -37.40 -13.93
C HIS A 202 10.35 -37.26 -12.49
N ASP A 203 11.29 -38.08 -12.02
CA ASP A 203 11.76 -38.18 -10.62
C ASP A 203 12.05 -36.84 -9.89
N ARG A 204 12.19 -35.73 -10.63
CA ARG A 204 12.46 -34.38 -10.12
C ARG A 204 11.54 -33.24 -10.61
N GLN A 205 10.54 -33.47 -11.47
CA GLN A 205 9.69 -32.40 -12.05
C GLN A 205 8.19 -32.70 -11.85
N SER A 206 7.46 -31.75 -11.27
CA SER A 206 5.99 -31.85 -11.13
C SER A 206 5.29 -31.57 -12.47
N ARG A 207 4.07 -32.08 -12.65
CA ARG A 207 3.23 -31.77 -13.84
C ARG A 207 3.09 -30.27 -14.07
N LEU A 208 2.87 -29.50 -13.00
CA LEU A 208 2.81 -28.04 -13.06
C LEU A 208 4.11 -27.40 -13.58
N SER A 209 5.28 -27.98 -13.24
CA SER A 209 6.56 -27.46 -13.70
C SER A 209 6.81 -27.77 -15.19
N TRP A 210 6.32 -28.91 -15.68
CA TRP A 210 6.38 -29.26 -17.10
C TRP A 210 5.44 -28.37 -17.94
N LEU A 211 4.22 -28.11 -17.46
CA LEU A 211 3.25 -27.21 -18.12
C LEU A 211 3.77 -25.78 -18.34
N ARG A 212 4.77 -25.35 -17.57
CA ARG A 212 5.37 -23.99 -17.64
C ARG A 212 6.66 -23.95 -18.43
N GLU A 213 7.19 -25.10 -18.83
CA GLU A 213 8.45 -25.16 -19.53
C GLU A 213 8.29 -24.60 -20.95
N PRO A 214 9.09 -23.58 -21.32
CA PRO A 214 8.99 -22.97 -22.64
C PRO A 214 9.53 -23.91 -23.71
N GLU A 215 8.85 -23.93 -24.86
CA GLU A 215 9.29 -24.75 -25.99
C GLU A 215 10.53 -24.17 -26.67
N PRO A 216 11.59 -24.98 -26.90
CA PRO A 216 12.88 -24.45 -27.28
C PRO A 216 13.03 -24.11 -28.77
N ARG A 217 12.25 -24.73 -29.69
CA ARG A 217 12.45 -24.57 -31.15
C ARG A 217 11.15 -24.70 -31.95
N VAL A 218 11.12 -24.07 -33.13
CA VAL A 218 10.08 -24.29 -34.12
C VAL A 218 10.25 -25.68 -34.73
N ALA A 219 9.42 -26.62 -34.29
CA ALA A 219 9.42 -28.00 -34.74
C ALA A 219 8.02 -28.62 -34.59
N SER A 220 7.69 -29.60 -35.43
CA SER A 220 6.44 -30.36 -35.32
C SER A 220 6.32 -31.06 -33.95
N ALA A 221 7.44 -31.58 -33.42
CA ALA A 221 7.49 -32.16 -32.08
C ALA A 221 7.09 -31.17 -30.98
N SER A 222 7.57 -29.92 -31.06
CA SER A 222 7.20 -28.87 -30.08
C SER A 222 5.73 -28.47 -30.21
N LEU A 223 5.16 -28.46 -31.42
CA LEU A 223 3.72 -28.25 -31.59
C LEU A 223 2.91 -29.37 -30.94
N LEU A 224 3.32 -30.64 -31.11
CA LEU A 224 2.68 -31.78 -30.46
C LEU A 224 2.76 -31.66 -28.92
N GLU A 225 3.90 -31.27 -28.36
CA GLU A 225 4.05 -31.06 -26.92
C GLU A 225 3.13 -29.95 -26.40
N ILE A 226 2.99 -28.82 -27.12
CA ILE A 226 2.04 -27.77 -26.75
C ILE A 226 0.60 -28.32 -26.75
N VAL A 227 0.22 -29.10 -27.76
CA VAL A 227 -1.10 -29.72 -27.83
C VAL A 227 -1.33 -30.72 -26.69
N GLU A 228 -0.32 -31.49 -26.30
CA GLU A 228 -0.37 -32.38 -25.13
C GLU A 228 -0.58 -31.58 -23.84
N LYS A 229 0.15 -30.48 -23.65
CA LYS A 229 0.00 -29.57 -22.51
C LYS A 229 -1.43 -28.99 -22.45
N ILE A 230 -1.97 -28.51 -23.57
CA ILE A 230 -3.35 -28.01 -23.67
C ILE A 230 -4.35 -29.12 -23.35
N THR A 231 -4.14 -30.33 -23.87
CA THR A 231 -5.02 -31.47 -23.63
C THR A 231 -5.04 -31.86 -22.15
N LEU A 232 -3.87 -31.87 -21.49
CA LEU A 232 -3.78 -32.09 -20.06
C LEU A 232 -4.55 -31.03 -19.27
N ILE A 233 -4.40 -29.75 -19.62
CA ILE A 233 -5.12 -28.66 -18.95
C ILE A 233 -6.62 -28.80 -19.16
N ARG A 234 -7.10 -29.03 -20.39
CA ARG A 234 -8.52 -29.22 -20.67
C ARG A 234 -9.10 -30.45 -19.98
N GLY A 235 -8.32 -31.51 -19.85
CA GLY A 235 -8.71 -32.74 -19.14
C GLY A 235 -9.02 -32.55 -17.65
N THR A 236 -8.56 -31.45 -17.04
CA THR A 236 -8.96 -31.10 -15.67
C THR A 236 -10.42 -30.64 -15.56
N GLY A 237 -11.03 -30.18 -16.66
CA GLY A 237 -12.38 -29.63 -16.72
C GLY A 237 -12.47 -28.11 -16.55
N ILE A 238 -11.33 -27.41 -16.42
CA ILE A 238 -11.25 -25.97 -16.13
C ILE A 238 -12.00 -25.10 -17.16
N SER A 239 -12.00 -25.50 -18.42
CA SER A 239 -12.67 -24.77 -19.50
C SER A 239 -14.20 -24.75 -19.34
N ALA A 240 -14.78 -25.71 -18.60
CA ALA A 240 -16.22 -25.75 -18.30
C ALA A 240 -16.62 -24.86 -17.11
N PHE A 241 -15.66 -24.47 -16.25
CA PHE A 241 -15.92 -23.62 -15.12
C PHE A 241 -15.89 -22.14 -15.52
N SER A 242 -17.03 -21.46 -15.40
CA SER A 242 -17.13 -20.02 -15.62
C SER A 242 -17.26 -19.27 -14.29
N PRO A 243 -16.23 -18.53 -13.84
CA PRO A 243 -16.33 -17.69 -12.65
C PRO A 243 -17.26 -16.48 -12.92
N ASP A 244 -17.78 -15.87 -11.84
CA ASP A 244 -18.45 -14.57 -11.92
C ASP A 244 -17.46 -13.51 -12.42
N VAL A 245 -17.91 -12.66 -13.36
CA VAL A 245 -17.16 -11.53 -13.92
C VAL A 245 -16.57 -10.62 -12.83
N ARG A 246 -17.25 -10.48 -11.68
CA ARG A 246 -16.72 -9.69 -10.55
C ARG A 246 -15.40 -10.22 -9.99
N HIS A 247 -15.12 -11.51 -10.14
CA HIS A 247 -13.92 -12.16 -9.64
C HIS A 247 -12.74 -12.12 -10.61
N GLU A 248 -12.98 -11.75 -11.88
CA GLU A 248 -11.98 -11.73 -12.94
C GLU A 248 -10.72 -10.90 -12.60
N PRO A 249 -10.83 -9.69 -12.04
CA PRO A 249 -9.63 -8.92 -11.68
C PRO A 249 -8.74 -9.67 -10.68
N ARG A 250 -9.35 -10.31 -9.68
CA ARG A 250 -8.62 -11.05 -8.64
C ARG A 250 -8.07 -12.37 -9.18
N LEU A 251 -8.82 -13.07 -10.04
CA LEU A 251 -8.31 -14.26 -10.74
C LEU A 251 -7.09 -13.94 -11.58
N GLY A 252 -7.09 -12.83 -12.32
CA GLY A 252 -5.90 -12.36 -13.03
C GLY A 252 -4.72 -12.02 -12.10
N GLN A 253 -4.97 -11.55 -10.86
CA GLN A 253 -3.92 -11.43 -9.86
C GLN A 253 -3.39 -12.81 -9.42
N PHE A 254 -4.27 -13.75 -9.10
CA PHE A 254 -3.89 -15.11 -8.70
C PHE A 254 -3.14 -15.86 -9.79
N ALA A 255 -3.52 -15.71 -11.06
CA ALA A 255 -2.79 -16.28 -12.18
C ALA A 255 -1.33 -15.78 -12.21
N ARG A 256 -1.12 -14.46 -12.12
CA ARG A 256 0.22 -13.85 -12.09
C ARG A 256 1.07 -14.27 -10.90
N GLU A 257 0.44 -14.41 -9.72
CA GLU A 257 1.11 -14.95 -8.53
C GLU A 257 1.45 -16.43 -8.71
N GLY A 258 0.49 -17.20 -9.20
CA GLY A 258 0.57 -18.64 -9.40
C GLY A 258 1.67 -19.03 -10.37
N VAL A 259 1.84 -18.33 -11.49
CA VAL A 259 2.94 -18.52 -12.45
C VAL A 259 4.32 -18.44 -11.77
N ARG A 260 4.47 -17.61 -10.71
CA ARG A 260 5.72 -17.42 -9.97
C ARG A 260 5.94 -18.43 -8.84
N TYR A 261 4.87 -19.07 -8.37
CA TYR A 261 4.95 -20.02 -7.27
C TYR A 261 5.55 -21.35 -7.69
N THR A 262 6.42 -21.91 -6.85
CA THR A 262 6.94 -23.29 -7.01
C THR A 262 5.90 -24.31 -6.56
N ALA A 263 6.06 -25.57 -6.97
CA ALA A 263 5.20 -26.66 -6.47
C ALA A 263 5.18 -26.72 -4.93
N GLN A 264 6.34 -26.54 -4.29
CA GLN A 264 6.44 -26.48 -2.83
C GLN A 264 5.65 -25.30 -2.23
N ALA A 265 5.64 -24.13 -2.87
CA ALA A 265 4.85 -22.99 -2.41
C ALA A 265 3.35 -23.29 -2.46
N PHE A 266 2.87 -23.98 -3.50
CA PHE A 266 1.49 -24.45 -3.55
C PHE A 266 1.17 -25.49 -2.47
N GLN A 267 2.09 -26.42 -2.18
CA GLN A 267 1.91 -27.41 -1.10
C GLN A 267 1.75 -26.78 0.29
N GLN A 268 2.35 -25.61 0.53
CA GLN A 268 2.23 -24.89 1.80
C GLN A 268 0.92 -24.07 1.93
N MET A 269 0.14 -23.94 0.86
CA MET A 269 -1.13 -23.20 0.89
C MET A 269 -2.26 -24.04 1.45
N ARG A 270 -3.29 -23.36 1.99
CA ARG A 270 -4.56 -24.01 2.33
C ARG A 270 -5.20 -24.61 1.07
N PRO A 271 -5.81 -25.81 1.13
CA PRO A 271 -6.32 -26.51 -0.05
C PRO A 271 -7.26 -25.70 -0.94
N ALA A 272 -8.23 -24.99 -0.36
CA ALA A 272 -9.17 -24.16 -1.13
C ALA A 272 -8.45 -23.06 -1.94
N ARG A 273 -7.56 -22.30 -1.28
CA ARG A 273 -6.77 -21.24 -1.94
C ARG A 273 -5.83 -21.83 -3.00
N ARG A 274 -5.21 -22.97 -2.70
CA ARG A 274 -4.32 -23.69 -3.62
C ARG A 274 -5.04 -24.02 -4.94
N ARG A 275 -6.23 -24.64 -4.85
CA ARG A 275 -7.04 -25.00 -6.03
C ARG A 275 -7.49 -23.79 -6.82
N VAL A 276 -7.93 -22.72 -6.15
CA VAL A 276 -8.36 -21.48 -6.83
C VAL A 276 -7.20 -20.79 -7.54
N VAL A 277 -6.02 -20.71 -6.92
CA VAL A 277 -4.83 -20.14 -7.56
C VAL A 277 -4.36 -21.03 -8.72
N LEU A 278 -4.40 -22.36 -8.57
CA LEU A 278 -4.12 -23.28 -9.67
C LEU A 278 -5.09 -23.11 -10.83
N LEU A 279 -6.38 -23.07 -10.56
CA LEU A 279 -7.44 -22.82 -11.54
C LEU A 279 -7.13 -21.55 -12.34
N ALA A 280 -6.88 -20.43 -11.64
CA ALA A 280 -6.53 -19.17 -12.27
C ALA A 280 -5.26 -19.29 -13.14
N THR A 281 -4.24 -19.97 -12.62
CA THR A 281 -2.97 -20.17 -13.33
C THR A 281 -3.13 -21.03 -14.59
N LEU A 282 -3.93 -22.09 -14.52
CA LEU A 282 -4.13 -23.01 -15.63
C LEU A 282 -4.98 -22.38 -16.73
N ARG A 283 -5.95 -21.51 -16.40
CA ARG A 283 -6.66 -20.70 -17.40
C ARG A 283 -5.72 -19.78 -18.16
N GLU A 284 -4.82 -19.10 -17.46
CA GLU A 284 -3.80 -18.24 -18.08
C GLU A 284 -2.83 -19.06 -18.95
N LEU A 285 -2.41 -20.23 -18.47
CA LEU A 285 -1.55 -21.15 -19.23
C LEU A 285 -2.27 -21.71 -20.46
N GLU A 286 -3.55 -22.06 -20.37
CA GLU A 286 -4.34 -22.52 -21.52
C GLU A 286 -4.37 -21.45 -22.62
N ALA A 287 -4.65 -20.20 -22.26
CA ALA A 287 -4.63 -19.08 -23.20
C ALA A 287 -3.23 -18.90 -23.82
N THR A 288 -2.20 -18.82 -22.98
CA THR A 288 -0.80 -18.63 -23.44
C THR A 288 -0.31 -19.77 -24.34
N LEU A 289 -0.63 -21.02 -24.01
CA LEU A 289 -0.26 -22.19 -24.80
C LEU A 289 -1.07 -22.25 -26.10
N THR A 290 -2.33 -21.84 -26.10
CA THR A 290 -3.14 -21.75 -27.32
C THR A 290 -2.56 -20.74 -28.29
N ASP A 291 -2.18 -19.55 -27.81
CA ASP A 291 -1.50 -18.54 -28.62
C ASP A 291 -0.16 -19.07 -29.16
N ALA A 292 0.64 -19.73 -28.29
CA ALA A 292 1.90 -20.35 -28.70
C ALA A 292 1.71 -21.46 -29.75
N ALA A 293 0.64 -22.26 -29.66
CA ALA A 293 0.32 -23.29 -30.64
C ALA A 293 -0.02 -22.66 -32.00
N ILE A 294 -0.81 -21.58 -32.01
CA ILE A 294 -1.18 -20.84 -33.22
C ILE A 294 0.08 -20.25 -33.86
N ASP A 295 0.93 -19.57 -33.09
CA ASP A 295 2.18 -18.99 -33.57
C ASP A 295 3.13 -20.06 -34.14
N MET A 296 3.26 -21.19 -33.44
CA MET A 296 4.08 -22.34 -33.87
C MET A 296 3.55 -22.95 -35.17
N PHE A 297 2.22 -23.11 -35.30
CA PHE A 297 1.59 -23.61 -36.51
C PHE A 297 1.80 -22.66 -37.69
N ILE A 298 1.61 -21.34 -37.48
CA ILE A 298 1.88 -20.32 -38.51
C ILE A 298 3.35 -20.37 -38.95
N ALA A 299 4.29 -20.53 -38.02
CA ALA A 299 5.71 -20.62 -38.34
C ALA A 299 6.06 -21.89 -39.14
N LEU A 300 5.42 -23.03 -38.81
CA LEU A 300 5.62 -24.30 -39.51
C LEU A 300 4.98 -24.34 -40.90
N VAL A 301 3.80 -23.73 -41.07
CA VAL A 301 3.09 -23.69 -42.37
C VAL A 301 3.62 -22.56 -43.25
N GLY A 302 4.02 -21.44 -42.64
CA GLY A 302 4.56 -20.26 -43.33
C GLY A 302 6.01 -20.41 -43.82
N GLY A 303 6.75 -21.43 -43.35
CA GLY A 303 8.09 -21.76 -43.84
C GLY A 303 8.13 -23.13 -44.54
N PRO A 304 8.57 -23.27 -45.82
CA PRO A 304 8.94 -22.29 -46.83
C PRO A 304 7.88 -22.19 -47.95
N ILE A 305 7.02 -21.17 -47.91
CA ILE A 305 6.33 -20.68 -49.13
C ILE A 305 7.04 -19.42 -49.69
N CYS A 306 7.96 -18.83 -48.92
CA CYS A 306 8.88 -17.78 -49.36
C CYS A 306 10.34 -18.19 -49.15
N ALA A 307 10.83 -19.20 -49.89
CA ALA A 307 12.27 -19.37 -50.08
C ALA A 307 12.70 -18.56 -51.31
N PRO A 308 13.45 -17.45 -51.18
CA PRO A 308 14.15 -16.90 -52.32
C PRO A 308 15.23 -17.91 -52.74
N ALA A 309 15.15 -18.37 -53.99
CA ALA A 309 16.25 -19.06 -54.62
C ALA A 309 17.47 -18.12 -54.66
N ASN A 310 18.64 -18.72 -54.46
CA ASN A 310 20.00 -18.16 -54.52
C ASN A 310 20.55 -17.36 -53.32
N GLY A 311 21.53 -17.99 -52.67
CA GLY A 311 22.93 -17.59 -52.87
C GLY A 311 23.42 -16.37 -52.10
N SER A 312 24.33 -16.65 -51.16
CA SER A 312 25.26 -15.73 -50.49
C SER A 312 24.73 -14.87 -49.32
N ASN A 313 25.22 -15.28 -48.15
CA ASN A 313 25.80 -14.45 -47.09
C ASN A 313 25.10 -13.15 -46.65
N SER A 314 24.67 -13.19 -45.39
CA SER A 314 24.58 -12.08 -44.43
C SER A 314 23.37 -11.12 -44.48
N ALA A 315 22.86 -10.88 -43.28
CA ALA A 315 21.89 -9.85 -42.86
C ALA A 315 20.42 -10.07 -43.27
N TRP A 316 19.65 -10.70 -42.38
CA TRP A 316 18.21 -10.48 -42.30
C TRP A 316 17.94 -9.07 -41.74
N PRO A 317 17.23 -8.18 -42.46
CA PRO A 317 16.68 -6.96 -41.91
C PRO A 317 15.20 -7.19 -41.64
N PHE A 318 14.82 -7.45 -40.38
CA PHE A 318 13.43 -7.24 -39.97
C PHE A 318 13.32 -5.86 -39.31
N PRO A 319 12.46 -4.96 -39.82
CA PRO A 319 12.14 -3.71 -39.14
C PRO A 319 11.25 -4.00 -37.94
N ALA A 320 11.53 -3.27 -36.86
CA ALA A 320 10.81 -3.36 -35.60
C ALA A 320 9.31 -3.04 -35.77
N ALA A 321 8.54 -3.77 -34.98
CA ALA A 321 7.13 -3.65 -34.68
C ALA A 321 6.58 -2.21 -34.63
N ARG A 322 5.38 -2.04 -35.20
CA ARG A 322 4.39 -1.07 -34.71
C ARG A 322 3.06 -1.79 -34.52
N ALA A 323 2.94 -2.51 -33.40
CA ALA A 323 1.65 -2.93 -32.87
C ALA A 323 1.12 -1.81 -31.98
N ALA A 324 0.20 -1.01 -32.53
CA ALA A 324 -0.78 -0.33 -31.72
C ALA A 324 -1.82 -1.40 -31.34
N ASN A 325 -1.83 -1.83 -30.08
CA ASN A 325 -3.02 -2.13 -29.28
C ASN A 325 -2.61 -2.73 -27.91
N GLY A 326 -3.10 -2.09 -26.84
CA GLY A 326 -3.44 -2.75 -25.57
C GLY A 326 -2.32 -3.34 -24.73
N CYS A 327 -1.79 -2.54 -23.80
CA CYS A 327 -0.85 -2.91 -22.77
C CYS A 327 -1.24 -4.16 -21.94
N TYR A 328 -0.49 -5.25 -22.08
CA TYR A 328 -0.10 -6.10 -20.95
C TYR A 328 1.42 -6.18 -20.90
N ALA A 329 2.03 -5.25 -20.16
CA ALA A 329 3.44 -5.24 -19.88
C ALA A 329 3.76 -6.32 -18.82
N SER A 330 4.32 -7.45 -19.25
CA SER A 330 5.05 -8.38 -18.38
C SER A 330 6.49 -7.87 -18.21
N PRO A 331 6.94 -7.50 -17.00
CA PRO A 331 8.33 -7.10 -16.79
C PRO A 331 9.25 -8.32 -16.71
N GLY A 332 10.20 -8.38 -17.65
CA GLY A 332 11.54 -8.98 -17.59
C GLY A 332 11.76 -10.18 -16.67
N PHE A 333 11.89 -11.36 -17.26
CA PHE A 333 12.43 -12.52 -16.54
C PHE A 333 13.23 -13.50 -17.40
N TRP A 334 14.28 -13.04 -18.10
CA TRP A 334 15.33 -13.96 -18.60
C TRP A 334 16.67 -13.24 -18.70
N LYS A 335 17.46 -13.23 -17.62
CA LYS A 335 18.95 -13.20 -17.63
C LYS A 335 19.52 -13.21 -16.21
N ARG A 336 19.82 -14.42 -15.70
CA ARG A 336 20.99 -14.71 -14.86
C ARG A 336 21.06 -16.23 -14.60
N SER A 337 21.78 -16.94 -15.48
CA SER A 337 22.37 -18.22 -15.13
C SER A 337 23.89 -18.06 -15.05
N ALA A 338 24.44 -18.67 -14.01
CA ALA A 338 25.80 -18.53 -13.54
C ALA A 338 26.83 -19.07 -14.55
N ARG A 339 27.95 -18.35 -14.71
CA ARG A 339 29.22 -18.93 -15.16
C ARG A 339 30.19 -18.94 -13.97
N ARG A 340 30.57 -20.13 -13.52
CA ARG A 340 31.86 -20.37 -12.85
C ARG A 340 32.69 -21.24 -13.79
N PRO A 341 33.92 -20.84 -14.18
CA PRO A 341 34.89 -21.77 -14.75
C PRO A 341 35.63 -22.50 -13.63
N GLY A 342 35.88 -23.78 -13.86
CA GLY A 342 36.66 -24.65 -12.98
C GLY A 342 38.16 -24.38 -13.03
N LEU A 343 38.86 -24.96 -12.06
CA LEU A 343 40.30 -25.18 -12.07
C LEU A 343 40.60 -26.53 -11.41
N ALA A 344 41.69 -27.11 -11.89
CA ALA A 344 41.97 -28.53 -12.02
C ALA A 344 42.42 -29.25 -10.75
N ALA A 345 42.40 -30.58 -10.87
CA ALA A 345 42.84 -31.58 -9.91
C ALA A 345 44.36 -31.53 -9.60
N MET A 346 44.71 -31.85 -8.35
CA MET A 346 45.95 -32.56 -8.02
C MET A 346 45.78 -33.29 -6.68
N SER A 347 46.16 -34.56 -6.63
CA SER A 347 46.26 -35.43 -5.44
C SER A 347 47.66 -36.07 -5.45
N PRO A 348 48.11 -36.88 -4.47
CA PRO A 348 47.79 -37.00 -3.03
C PRO A 348 49.07 -37.01 -2.15
N ARG A 349 48.98 -36.82 -0.82
CA ARG A 349 49.95 -37.42 0.14
C ARG A 349 49.28 -37.86 1.46
N ARG A 350 49.80 -39.01 1.92
CA ARG A 350 49.47 -39.85 3.07
C ARG A 350 49.58 -39.14 4.43
N SER A 351 48.69 -39.52 5.36
CA SER A 351 49.05 -40.20 6.62
C SER A 351 47.79 -40.64 7.38
N MET A 352 47.90 -41.78 8.06
CA MET A 352 46.85 -42.54 8.75
C MET A 352 47.13 -42.49 10.29
N PRO A 353 46.45 -43.25 11.16
CA PRO A 353 45.41 -42.79 12.10
C PRO A 353 45.83 -42.83 13.59
N TRP A 354 44.99 -42.32 14.48
CA TRP A 354 45.08 -42.58 15.93
C TRP A 354 43.69 -42.87 16.54
N HIS A 355 43.63 -43.93 17.34
CA HIS A 355 42.60 -44.38 18.30
C HIS A 355 43.36 -45.15 19.41
N PRO A 356 42.75 -45.61 20.53
CA PRO A 356 41.76 -45.03 21.45
C PRO A 356 42.14 -45.31 22.95
N SER A 357 41.33 -44.89 23.92
CA SER A 357 41.22 -45.55 25.27
C SER A 357 40.00 -45.00 26.05
N THR A 358 38.92 -45.80 26.24
CA THR A 358 38.47 -46.47 27.49
C THR A 358 38.01 -45.50 28.61
N SER A 359 36.91 -45.67 29.35
CA SER A 359 36.21 -46.87 29.82
C SER A 359 34.83 -46.57 30.45
N SER A 360 33.96 -47.58 30.40
CA SER A 360 33.17 -48.17 31.51
C SER A 360 31.83 -47.57 31.97
N THR A 361 30.76 -48.27 31.57
CA THR A 361 29.47 -48.51 32.27
C THR A 361 29.62 -49.56 33.39
N PRO A 362 28.71 -49.65 34.40
CA PRO A 362 27.49 -50.46 34.26
C PRO A 362 26.20 -49.93 34.95
N THR A 363 25.06 -50.30 34.36
CA THR A 363 23.65 -50.40 34.84
C THR A 363 23.46 -51.42 36.00
N PRO A 364 22.23 -51.76 36.50
CA PRO A 364 20.87 -51.13 36.49
C PRO A 364 20.15 -51.22 37.89
N LEU A 365 18.91 -50.70 38.07
CA LEU A 365 17.74 -51.37 38.71
C LEU A 365 16.51 -50.46 38.88
N SER A 366 15.36 -51.12 39.08
CA SER A 366 13.92 -50.76 39.04
C SER A 366 13.46 -49.64 40.00
N SER A 367 12.21 -49.13 40.10
CA SER A 367 10.85 -49.70 39.94
C SER A 367 9.80 -48.58 40.15
N ASP A 368 8.58 -48.78 39.60
CA ASP A 368 7.23 -48.46 40.12
C ASP A 368 6.73 -47.03 40.48
N VAL A 369 5.77 -46.55 39.66
CA VAL A 369 4.34 -46.16 39.90
C VAL A 369 3.94 -45.09 40.98
N PRO A 370 2.90 -44.23 40.74
CA PRO A 370 2.54 -42.98 41.45
C PRO A 370 1.43 -43.24 42.53
N PRO A 371 0.56 -42.30 43.08
CA PRO A 371 0.18 -40.92 42.70
C PRO A 371 -0.19 -39.90 43.84
N HIS A 372 -0.72 -38.74 43.41
CA HIS A 372 -1.76 -37.87 44.02
C HIS A 372 -1.44 -36.56 44.78
N ARG A 373 -2.38 -35.61 44.54
CA ARG A 373 -2.86 -34.43 45.32
C ARG A 373 -2.26 -33.05 45.00
N THR A 374 -2.97 -32.22 44.22
CA THR A 374 -4.03 -31.23 44.60
C THR A 374 -3.52 -30.05 45.43
N GLY A 375 -3.70 -28.82 44.92
CA GLY A 375 -3.45 -27.62 45.70
C GLY A 375 -3.57 -26.30 44.92
N THR A 376 -4.73 -26.05 44.29
CA THR A 376 -5.09 -24.75 43.71
C THR A 376 -5.38 -23.75 44.85
N ARG A 377 -4.53 -22.73 45.05
CA ARG A 377 -4.85 -21.57 45.88
C ARG A 377 -5.16 -20.36 45.00
N PHE A 378 -6.44 -19.99 44.98
CA PHE A 378 -6.91 -18.68 44.54
C PHE A 378 -6.44 -17.59 45.53
N TRP A 379 -5.85 -16.51 45.02
CA TRP A 379 -5.72 -15.24 45.74
C TRP A 379 -6.59 -14.19 45.06
N THR A 380 -7.58 -13.72 45.81
CA THR A 380 -8.38 -12.51 45.54
C THR A 380 -7.48 -11.28 45.69
N ARG A 381 -7.48 -10.38 44.70
CA ARG A 381 -6.77 -9.09 44.78
C ARG A 381 -7.80 -7.96 44.92
N SER A 382 -7.78 -7.34 46.09
CA SER A 382 -8.57 -6.17 46.45
C SER A 382 -8.01 -4.89 45.82
N ARG A 383 -8.93 -3.95 45.62
CA ARG A 383 -8.73 -2.56 45.19
C ARG A 383 -7.80 -1.80 46.15
N ARG A 384 -6.89 -0.98 45.59
CA ARG A 384 -6.46 0.29 46.21
C ARG A 384 -6.19 1.36 45.16
N ASN A 385 -6.72 2.54 45.46
CA ASN A 385 -6.55 3.83 44.81
C ASN A 385 -5.09 4.27 44.73
N ILE A 386 -4.69 4.91 43.62
CA ILE A 386 -3.56 5.84 43.56
C ILE A 386 -3.95 7.02 42.66
N ALA A 387 -3.83 8.23 43.21
CA ALA A 387 -3.98 9.53 42.56
C ALA A 387 -2.74 9.90 41.70
N PRO A 388 -2.81 10.89 40.79
CA PRO A 388 -1.83 11.03 39.71
C PRO A 388 -0.61 11.87 40.13
N SER A 389 0.59 11.38 39.84
CA SER A 389 1.83 12.15 39.92
C SER A 389 2.29 12.60 38.53
N SER A 390 2.51 13.90 38.44
CA SER A 390 3.12 14.66 37.35
C SER A 390 4.54 14.19 37.03
N GLY A 391 4.83 13.96 35.75
CA GLY A 391 6.17 13.66 35.26
C GLY A 391 6.31 13.92 33.77
N TRP A 392 6.41 15.19 33.35
CA TRP A 392 6.84 15.54 32.00
C TRP A 392 8.37 15.60 31.97
N GLY A 393 8.96 14.54 31.42
CA GLY A 393 10.38 14.44 31.13
C GLY A 393 10.77 15.39 30.00
N ARG A 394 11.75 16.25 30.29
CA ARG A 394 12.58 16.93 29.30
C ARG A 394 13.28 15.86 28.46
N ARG A 395 13.02 15.84 27.16
CA ARG A 395 13.90 15.29 26.11
C ARG A 395 13.31 15.68 24.76
N SER A 396 13.80 16.76 24.17
CA SER A 396 13.91 16.97 22.72
C SER A 396 14.60 18.32 22.47
N CYS A 397 15.92 18.29 22.48
CA CYS A 397 16.76 19.32 21.89
C CYS A 397 17.71 18.57 20.95
N ALA A 398 17.32 18.46 19.68
CA ALA A 398 18.18 18.29 18.51
C ALA A 398 17.31 18.01 17.27
N LEU A 399 17.68 18.63 16.14
CA LEU A 399 17.15 18.46 14.77
C LEU A 399 16.00 19.37 14.36
N LEU A 400 16.28 20.68 14.33
CA LEU A 400 15.80 21.58 13.28
C LEU A 400 17.00 22.35 12.74
N ILE A 401 17.17 22.28 11.41
CA ILE A 401 17.77 23.23 10.45
C ILE A 401 18.49 22.42 9.35
N SER A 402 17.77 22.19 8.26
CA SER A 402 18.35 22.12 6.92
C SER A 402 17.21 22.28 5.91
N ARG A 403 16.96 23.53 5.51
CA ARG A 403 16.44 23.96 4.19
C ARG A 403 16.20 25.46 4.21
N ALA A 404 17.26 26.21 3.92
CA ALA A 404 17.16 27.54 3.31
C ALA A 404 18.41 27.71 2.43
N GLY A 405 18.20 28.03 1.16
CA GLY A 405 19.24 28.27 0.16
C GLY A 405 20.04 29.55 0.43
N PRO A 406 21.10 29.80 -0.37
CA PRO A 406 22.28 30.51 0.11
C PRO A 406 22.29 31.98 -0.34
N GLU A 407 21.61 32.88 0.36
CA GLU A 407 21.84 34.33 0.20
C GLU A 407 21.64 35.07 1.53
N CYS A 408 22.70 35.13 2.35
CA CYS A 408 22.99 36.17 3.36
C CYS A 408 24.04 35.68 4.39
N SER A 409 25.20 35.22 3.93
CA SER A 409 26.34 34.83 4.79
C SER A 409 27.38 35.97 4.95
N ARG A 410 26.94 37.23 5.02
CA ARG A 410 27.78 38.38 5.39
C ARG A 410 27.02 39.39 6.25
N CYS A 411 26.65 38.99 7.47
CA CYS A 411 26.34 39.94 8.55
C CYS A 411 26.40 39.29 9.94
N ALA A 412 26.35 37.95 10.05
CA ALA A 412 26.39 37.22 11.30
C ALA A 412 27.82 36.89 11.81
N MET A 413 28.74 37.86 11.80
CA MET A 413 30.09 37.68 12.39
C MET A 413 30.60 38.91 13.17
N ARG A 414 29.69 39.65 13.78
CA ARG A 414 29.95 40.58 14.89
C ARG A 414 28.73 40.47 15.80
N TRP A 415 28.91 40.55 17.12
CA TRP A 415 27.94 40.22 18.18
C TRP A 415 28.06 38.79 18.76
N ARG A 416 29.27 38.46 19.23
CA ARG A 416 29.46 37.56 20.38
C ARG A 416 30.62 38.04 21.23
N SER A 417 30.35 38.99 22.14
CA SER A 417 31.15 39.15 23.35
C SER A 417 30.42 40.02 24.39
N SER A 418 30.03 39.35 25.49
CA SER A 418 29.99 39.86 26.87
C SER A 418 28.74 40.59 27.41
N PRO A 419 28.49 40.52 28.75
CA PRO A 419 27.19 40.12 29.31
C PRO A 419 26.42 41.21 30.10
N ILE A 420 25.17 40.85 30.40
CA ILE A 420 24.19 41.34 31.39
C ILE A 420 24.64 42.49 32.31
N SER A 421 23.90 43.61 32.27
CA SER A 421 23.69 44.52 33.41
C SER A 421 22.30 45.15 33.30
N THR A 422 21.58 45.13 34.42
CA THR A 422 20.31 45.80 34.67
C THR A 422 20.48 47.31 34.76
N GLU A 423 19.62 48.10 34.08
CA GLU A 423 19.05 49.35 34.64
C GLU A 423 18.03 50.01 33.70
N THR A 424 17.02 50.58 34.34
CA THR A 424 15.94 51.45 33.85
C THR A 424 16.43 52.73 33.17
N GLY A 425 15.73 53.19 32.12
CA GLY A 425 15.89 54.57 31.64
C GLY A 425 15.28 54.84 30.27
N ALA A 426 14.32 55.76 30.22
CA ALA A 426 13.67 56.26 29.01
C ALA A 426 14.65 56.98 28.06
N GLY A 427 14.40 56.90 26.74
CA GLY A 427 15.09 57.72 25.74
C GLY A 427 14.47 57.53 24.34
N ARG A 428 14.01 58.63 23.74
CA ARG A 428 13.40 58.70 22.41
C ARG A 428 14.45 58.86 21.30
N CYS A 429 14.16 58.24 20.14
CA CYS A 429 14.35 58.70 18.74
C CYS A 429 15.79 58.93 18.18
N PRO A 430 16.02 59.11 16.84
CA PRO A 430 15.11 59.09 15.66
C PRO A 430 15.68 58.45 14.35
N MET A 431 14.90 58.63 13.26
CA MET A 431 15.28 58.79 11.81
C MET A 431 15.45 57.53 10.93
N THR A 432 14.44 57.20 10.10
CA THR A 432 14.18 57.62 8.69
C THR A 432 15.06 56.95 7.63
N CYS A 433 14.43 56.17 6.76
CA CYS A 433 14.83 56.10 5.36
C CYS A 433 13.57 55.96 4.47
N ARG A 434 13.35 57.00 3.68
CA ARG A 434 12.28 57.23 2.71
C ARG A 434 12.93 57.14 1.34
N LEU A 435 12.41 56.34 0.41
CA LEU A 435 12.66 56.37 -1.04
C LEU A 435 11.78 55.26 -1.66
N ALA A 436 11.15 55.36 -2.82
CA ALA A 436 10.50 56.42 -3.58
C ALA A 436 9.70 55.67 -4.66
N MET A 437 8.49 56.16 -4.97
CA MET A 437 7.66 55.67 -6.08
C MET A 437 8.20 56.22 -7.40
N SER A 438 8.16 55.40 -8.45
CA SER A 438 8.05 55.81 -9.86
C SER A 438 7.28 54.69 -10.57
N SER A 439 5.97 54.81 -10.80
CA SER A 439 5.32 55.55 -11.88
C SER A 439 5.86 55.19 -13.27
N THR A 440 5.21 54.22 -13.93
CA THR A 440 5.00 54.30 -15.39
C THR A 440 3.60 53.78 -15.70
N ALA A 441 2.83 54.65 -16.35
CA ALA A 441 1.45 54.47 -16.76
C ALA A 441 1.33 53.53 -17.97
N GLY A 442 0.17 52.89 -18.08
CA GLY A 442 -0.28 52.16 -19.26
C GLY A 442 -1.81 52.10 -19.27
N VAL A 443 -2.45 53.16 -19.76
CA VAL A 443 -3.86 53.20 -20.14
C VAL A 443 -3.91 53.22 -21.66
N GLY A 444 -4.77 52.39 -22.24
CA GLY A 444 -5.08 52.39 -23.67
C GLY A 444 -6.18 51.39 -23.99
N MET A 445 -7.44 51.78 -23.74
CA MET A 445 -8.62 51.17 -24.36
C MET A 445 -8.72 51.64 -25.82
N SER A 446 -8.76 50.70 -26.75
CA SER A 446 -9.64 50.65 -27.94
C SER A 446 -9.58 49.24 -28.50
#